data_AF-A0A1J9TUD9-F1
#
_entry.id   AF-A0A1J9TUD9-F1
#
_cell.length_a   1.000
_cell.length_b   1.000
_cell.length_c   1.000
_cell.angle_alpha   90.00
_cell.angle_beta   90.00
_cell.angle_gamma   90.00
#
_symmetry.space_group_name_H-M   'P 1'
#
loop_
_entity.id
_entity.type
_entity.pdbx_description
1 polymer ?
#
loop_
_entity_poly.entity_id
_entity_poly.type
_entity_poly.pdbx_seq_one_letter_code
_entity_poly.pdbx_strand_id
1 'polypeptide(L)'
;MNKLKNAIQNNTFSVGELSEIRKKMSDLGITKEYNEALIKLDFGKYLRGLIGDPPTAMIDPHAHHILFKKGLGEAQQKLVQESQELLRKYGIDPIIGKENLVWAPNRVAGQHSIAALDDIIEILEDLGKQAASRK
;
A
#
# COMPACT_ATOMS: atom_id res chain seq x y z
N MET A 1 -8.50 17.80 -5.03
CA MET A 1 -7.78 16.65 -4.41
C MET A 1 -7.81 16.65 -2.87
N ASN A 2 -7.51 17.75 -2.18
CA ASN A 2 -7.42 17.76 -0.69
C ASN A 2 -8.68 17.26 0.05
N LYS A 3 -9.89 17.64 -0.38
CA LYS A 3 -11.15 17.16 0.21
C LYS A 3 -11.27 15.64 0.13
N LEU A 4 -11.01 15.08 -1.05
CA LEU A 4 -11.04 13.62 -1.28
C LEU A 4 -9.99 12.91 -0.41
N LYS A 5 -8.75 13.41 -0.38
CA LYS A 5 -7.69 12.87 0.48
C LYS A 5 -8.12 12.83 1.95
N ASN A 6 -8.70 13.92 2.45
CA ASN A 6 -9.15 14.00 3.85
C ASN A 6 -10.30 13.02 4.14
N ALA A 7 -11.24 12.86 3.21
CA ALA A 7 -12.32 11.88 3.32
C ALA A 7 -11.76 10.44 3.39
N ILE A 8 -10.85 10.09 2.48
CA ILE A 8 -10.14 8.80 2.49
C ILE A 8 -9.40 8.59 3.82
N GLN A 9 -8.65 9.59 4.31
CA GLN A 9 -7.92 9.50 5.58
C GLN A 9 -8.82 9.19 6.79
N ASN A 10 -10.07 9.66 6.75
CA ASN A 10 -11.04 9.45 7.82
C ASN A 10 -11.95 8.24 7.55
N ASN A 11 -11.54 7.34 6.64
CA ASN A 11 -12.22 6.07 6.35
C ASN A 11 -13.71 6.25 5.99
N THR A 12 -14.05 7.35 5.32
CA THR A 12 -15.46 7.65 4.98
C THR A 12 -16.01 6.84 3.82
N PHE A 13 -15.16 6.11 3.10
CA PHE A 13 -15.51 5.31 1.94
C PHE A 13 -15.29 3.83 2.24
N SER A 14 -16.22 3.00 1.77
CA SER A 14 -16.04 1.56 1.69
C SER A 14 -14.97 1.16 0.65
N VAL A 15 -14.50 -0.09 0.71
CA VAL A 15 -13.54 -0.62 -0.27
C VAL A 15 -14.09 -0.56 -1.70
N GLY A 16 -15.40 -0.81 -1.89
CA GLY A 16 -16.05 -0.69 -3.19
C GLY A 16 -16.01 0.73 -3.74
N GLU A 17 -16.38 1.71 -2.91
CA GLU A 17 -16.33 3.13 -3.30
C GLU A 17 -14.92 3.60 -3.62
N LEU A 18 -13.90 3.15 -2.87
CA LEU A 18 -12.50 3.45 -3.15
C LEU A 18 -12.06 2.88 -4.52
N SER A 19 -12.51 1.68 -4.87
CA SER A 19 -12.26 1.07 -6.18
C SER A 19 -12.90 1.88 -7.32
N GLU A 20 -14.15 2.31 -7.14
CA GLU A 20 -14.84 3.17 -8.10
C GLU A 20 -14.16 4.55 -8.25
N ILE A 21 -13.75 5.17 -7.14
CA ILE A 21 -13.01 6.43 -7.15
C ILE A 21 -11.73 6.26 -7.96
N ARG A 22 -10.95 5.20 -7.70
CA ARG A 22 -9.72 4.91 -8.42
C ARG A 22 -9.96 4.73 -9.92
N LYS A 23 -11.00 3.97 -10.30
CA LYS A 23 -11.39 3.82 -11.71
C LYS A 23 -11.70 5.18 -12.33
N LYS A 24 -12.50 6.01 -11.67
CA LYS A 24 -12.81 7.37 -12.14
C LYS A 24 -11.56 8.24 -12.30
N MET A 25 -10.61 8.19 -11.37
CA MET A 25 -9.34 8.93 -11.48
C MET A 25 -8.52 8.46 -12.69
N SER A 26 -8.54 7.16 -12.98
CA SER A 26 -7.90 6.58 -14.16
C SER A 26 -8.59 7.00 -15.46
N ASP A 27 -9.92 6.94 -15.52
CA ASP A 27 -10.71 7.35 -16.68
C ASP A 27 -10.52 8.84 -17.00
N LEU A 28 -10.23 9.66 -15.97
CA LEU A 28 -9.89 11.08 -16.09
C LEU A 28 -8.41 11.35 -16.42
N GLY A 29 -7.56 10.32 -16.48
CA GLY A 29 -6.13 10.48 -16.76
C GLY A 29 -5.29 11.08 -15.63
N ILE A 30 -5.81 11.13 -14.39
CA ILE A 30 -5.17 11.78 -13.23
C ILE A 30 -4.69 10.78 -12.17
N THR A 31 -4.40 9.54 -12.58
CA THR A 31 -3.93 8.46 -11.69
C THR A 31 -2.67 8.85 -10.93
N LYS A 32 -1.74 9.57 -11.57
CA LYS A 32 -0.47 9.97 -10.95
C LYS A 32 -0.72 10.97 -9.82
N GLU A 33 -1.47 12.03 -10.10
CA GLU A 33 -1.84 13.08 -9.14
C GLU A 33 -2.65 12.52 -7.98
N TYR A 34 -3.53 11.56 -8.26
CA TYR A 34 -4.28 10.82 -7.24
C TYR A 34 -3.34 10.04 -6.31
N ASN A 35 -2.45 9.22 -6.86
CA ASN A 35 -1.50 8.42 -6.07
C ASN A 35 -0.54 9.31 -5.26
N GLU A 36 -0.04 10.40 -5.86
CA GLU A 36 0.81 11.38 -5.17
C GLU A 36 0.08 12.06 -4.00
N ALA A 37 -1.23 12.27 -4.11
CA ALA A 37 -2.03 12.78 -3.00
C ALA A 37 -2.24 11.73 -1.90
N LEU A 38 -2.45 10.45 -2.26
CA LEU A 38 -2.62 9.36 -1.29
C LEU A 38 -1.35 9.06 -0.50
N ILE A 39 -0.17 9.16 -1.12
CA ILE A 39 1.12 8.92 -0.42
C ILE A 39 1.35 9.93 0.73
N LYS A 40 0.66 11.08 0.71
CA LYS A 40 0.71 12.14 1.72
C LYS A 40 -0.34 11.98 2.82
N LEU A 41 -1.00 10.84 2.91
CA LEU A 41 -1.89 10.51 4.03
C LEU A 41 -1.08 10.33 5.31
N ASP A 42 -1.69 10.67 6.44
CA ASP A 42 -1.29 10.13 7.74
C ASP A 42 -1.75 8.67 7.82
N PHE A 43 -0.82 7.76 7.49
CA PHE A 43 -1.11 6.33 7.48
C PHE A 43 -1.35 5.75 8.88
N GLY A 44 -0.79 6.34 9.93
CA GLY A 44 -1.06 5.91 11.30
C GLY A 44 -2.51 6.20 11.66
N LYS A 45 -3.01 7.40 11.34
CA LYS A 45 -4.43 7.72 11.49
C LYS A 45 -5.32 6.84 10.62
N TYR A 46 -4.98 6.69 9.35
CA TYR A 46 -5.77 5.91 8.40
C TYR A 46 -5.90 4.44 8.80
N LEU A 47 -4.77 3.81 9.17
CA LEU A 47 -4.74 2.41 9.59
C LEU A 47 -5.53 2.19 10.88
N ARG A 48 -5.43 3.11 11.84
CA ARG A 48 -6.23 3.06 13.07
C ARG A 48 -7.74 3.03 12.78
N GLY A 49 -8.21 3.82 11.81
CA GLY A 49 -9.61 3.78 11.39
C GLY A 49 -10.00 2.52 10.62
N LEU A 50 -9.04 1.82 10.00
CA LEU A 50 -9.28 0.56 9.29
C LEU A 50 -9.36 -0.66 10.22
N ILE A 51 -8.38 -0.80 11.14
CA ILE A 51 -8.18 -2.04 11.91
C ILE A 51 -8.09 -1.82 13.42
N GLY A 52 -8.22 -0.58 13.90
CA GLY A 52 -8.06 -0.23 15.31
C GLY A 52 -6.63 0.09 15.72
N ASP A 53 -6.45 0.26 17.03
CA ASP A 53 -5.16 0.62 17.63
C ASP A 53 -4.07 -0.46 17.43
N PRO A 54 -2.78 -0.07 17.44
CA PRO A 54 -1.69 -1.04 17.44
C PRO A 54 -1.74 -1.93 18.70
N PRO A 55 -1.13 -3.13 18.65
CA PRO A 55 -0.99 -3.98 19.83
C PRO A 55 -0.35 -3.22 21.00
N THR A 56 -0.91 -3.34 22.20
CA THR A 56 -0.47 -2.57 23.39
C THR A 56 1.01 -2.76 23.75
N ALA A 57 1.57 -3.94 23.47
CA ALA A 57 2.97 -4.25 23.73
C ALA A 57 3.94 -3.78 22.62
N MET A 58 3.43 -3.22 21.52
CA MET A 58 4.26 -2.79 20.40
C MET A 58 4.99 -1.50 20.75
N ILE A 59 6.33 -1.54 20.73
CA ILE A 59 7.16 -0.37 20.96
C ILE A 59 7.19 0.49 19.70
N ASP A 60 6.95 1.79 19.86
CA ASP A 60 7.02 2.79 18.78
C ASP A 60 6.26 2.38 17.50
N PRO A 61 4.94 2.14 17.60
CA PRO A 61 4.17 1.59 16.49
C PRO A 61 4.02 2.59 15.34
N HIS A 62 4.15 2.10 14.11
CA HIS A 62 3.80 2.86 12.91
C HIS A 62 3.01 2.03 11.92
N ALA A 63 2.28 2.70 11.04
CA ALA A 63 1.67 2.06 9.89
C ALA A 63 2.75 1.74 8.86
N HIS A 64 2.88 0.46 8.55
CA HIS A 64 3.89 -0.06 7.65
C HIS A 64 3.22 -0.62 6.39
N HIS A 65 3.78 -0.28 5.23
CA HIS A 65 3.42 -0.87 3.95
C HIS A 65 4.23 -2.15 3.75
N ILE A 66 3.58 -3.31 3.64
CA ILE A 66 4.29 -4.60 3.43
C ILE A 66 5.11 -4.50 2.14
N LEU A 67 4.45 -4.33 0.98
CA LEU A 67 5.11 -3.84 -0.22
C LEU A 67 5.24 -2.33 -0.14
N PHE A 68 6.46 -1.81 -0.27
CA PHE A 68 6.73 -0.39 -0.07
C PHE A 68 5.87 0.51 -0.99
N LYS A 69 5.34 1.59 -0.42
CA LYS A 69 4.65 2.64 -1.20
C LYS A 69 5.60 3.39 -2.15
N LYS A 70 6.90 3.44 -1.82
CA LYS A 70 7.96 4.11 -2.58
C LYS A 70 9.32 3.44 -2.27
N GLY A 71 10.12 3.19 -3.30
CA GLY A 71 11.52 2.74 -3.16
C GLY A 71 12.54 3.90 -3.03
N LEU A 72 13.72 3.58 -2.51
CA LEU A 72 14.91 4.42 -2.44
C LEU A 72 15.81 4.17 -3.66
N GLY A 73 16.18 5.23 -4.38
CA GLY A 73 16.94 5.11 -5.61
C GLY A 73 16.15 4.46 -6.75
N GLU A 74 16.75 4.44 -7.93
CA GLU A 74 16.07 4.02 -9.16
C GLU A 74 15.74 2.52 -9.18
N ALA A 75 16.70 1.68 -8.79
CA ALA A 75 16.52 0.22 -8.79
C ALA A 75 15.35 -0.22 -7.90
N GLN A 76 15.30 0.27 -6.65
CA GLN A 76 14.22 -0.10 -5.73
C GLN A 76 12.88 0.49 -6.17
N GLN A 77 12.87 1.69 -6.77
CA GLN A 77 11.63 2.28 -7.30
C GLN A 77 11.04 1.47 -8.44
N LYS A 78 11.89 0.95 -9.34
CA LYS A 78 11.44 0.07 -10.43
C LYS A 78 10.81 -1.21 -9.90
N LEU A 79 11.47 -1.89 -8.97
CA LEU A 79 10.96 -3.10 -8.32
C LEU A 79 9.63 -2.87 -7.59
N VAL A 80 9.54 -1.76 -6.85
CA VAL A 80 8.30 -1.34 -6.20
C VAL A 80 7.19 -1.12 -7.23
N GLN A 81 7.48 -0.44 -8.34
CA GLN A 81 6.48 -0.18 -9.38
C GLN A 81 5.93 -1.48 -9.97
N GLU A 82 6.81 -2.39 -10.41
CA GLU A 82 6.44 -3.68 -11.00
C GLU A 82 5.59 -4.52 -10.03
N SER A 83 5.99 -4.57 -8.76
CA SER A 83 5.27 -5.30 -7.71
C SER A 83 3.89 -4.67 -7.41
N GLN A 84 3.80 -3.35 -7.44
CA GLN A 84 2.52 -2.66 -7.26
C GLN A 84 1.57 -2.90 -8.43
N GLU A 85 2.07 -3.06 -9.65
CA GLU A 85 1.27 -3.45 -10.82
C GLU A 85 0.70 -4.87 -10.64
N LEU A 86 1.49 -5.80 -10.09
CA LEU A 86 1.02 -7.14 -9.73
C LEU A 86 -0.10 -7.10 -8.69
N LEU A 87 0.03 -6.30 -7.63
CA LEU A 87 -1.06 -6.14 -6.64
C LEU A 87 -2.35 -5.60 -7.29
N ARG A 88 -2.23 -4.60 -8.17
CA ARG A 88 -3.37 -4.03 -8.90
C ARG A 88 -4.07 -5.05 -9.79
N LYS A 89 -3.32 -5.97 -10.43
CA LYS A 89 -3.88 -7.06 -11.25
C LYS A 89 -4.82 -7.97 -10.45
N TYR A 90 -4.56 -8.14 -9.16
CA TYR A 90 -5.39 -8.91 -8.23
C TYR A 90 -6.36 -8.05 -7.41
N GLY A 91 -6.58 -6.79 -7.80
CA GLY A 91 -7.54 -5.91 -7.14
C GLY A 91 -7.08 -5.35 -5.79
N ILE A 92 -5.81 -5.51 -5.43
CA ILE A 92 -5.23 -4.97 -4.20
C ILE A 92 -4.69 -3.57 -4.48
N ASP A 93 -5.15 -2.58 -3.70
CA ASP A 93 -4.57 -1.24 -3.77
C ASP A 93 -3.25 -1.19 -2.99
N PRO A 94 -2.11 -0.88 -3.64
CA PRO A 94 -0.80 -0.91 -3.00
C PRO A 94 -0.57 0.23 -1.99
N ILE A 95 -1.36 1.31 -2.03
CA ILE A 95 -1.15 2.50 -1.20
C ILE A 95 -2.08 2.49 0.00
N ILE A 96 -3.38 2.24 -0.23
CA ILE A 96 -4.42 2.32 0.81
C ILE A 96 -5.17 1.01 1.05
N GLY A 97 -4.85 -0.06 0.33
CA GLY A 97 -5.43 -1.38 0.57
C GLY A 97 -5.04 -1.88 1.96
N LYS A 98 -6.03 -2.29 2.75
CA LYS A 98 -5.80 -2.82 4.11
C LYS A 98 -4.91 -4.07 4.09
N GLU A 99 -4.93 -4.80 2.97
CA GLU A 99 -4.14 -6.01 2.73
C GLU A 99 -2.63 -5.72 2.67
N ASN A 100 -2.24 -4.48 2.36
CA ASN A 100 -0.85 -4.05 2.26
C ASN A 100 -0.42 -3.15 3.44
N LEU A 101 -1.25 -3.01 4.47
CA LEU A 101 -1.01 -2.12 5.61
C LEU A 101 -1.10 -2.87 6.94
N VAL A 102 -0.05 -2.73 7.76
CA VAL A 102 0.03 -3.38 9.08
C VAL A 102 0.64 -2.45 10.12
N TRP A 103 0.33 -2.71 11.39
CA TRP A 103 1.10 -2.13 12.49
C TRP A 103 2.44 -2.85 12.60
N ALA A 104 3.52 -2.08 12.69
CA ALA A 104 4.85 -2.64 12.95
C ALA A 104 5.62 -1.76 13.94
N PRO A 105 6.60 -2.33 14.67
CA PRO A 105 7.55 -1.53 15.42
C PRO A 105 8.38 -0.69 14.46
N ASN A 106 8.61 0.58 14.81
CA ASN A 106 9.46 1.46 14.04
C ASN A 106 10.93 1.33 14.47
N ARG A 107 11.84 1.89 13.67
CA ARG A 107 13.30 1.96 13.94
C ARG A 107 13.99 0.60 14.04
N VAL A 108 13.38 -0.46 13.51
CA VAL A 108 14.00 -1.78 13.36
C VAL A 108 14.93 -1.76 12.15
N ALA A 109 16.22 -2.07 12.38
CA ALA A 109 17.21 -2.12 11.31
C ALA A 109 16.81 -3.17 10.26
N GLY A 110 16.90 -2.80 8.97
CA GLY A 110 16.64 -3.71 7.85
C GLY A 110 15.18 -3.77 7.37
N GLN A 111 14.21 -3.23 8.11
CA GLN A 111 12.78 -3.29 7.77
C GLN A 111 12.42 -2.56 6.46
N HIS A 112 13.26 -1.62 6.02
CA HIS A 112 13.13 -0.90 4.73
C HIS A 112 14.32 -1.17 3.79
N SER A 113 15.03 -2.28 3.99
CA SER A 113 16.18 -2.65 3.15
C SER A 113 15.74 -3.20 1.79
N ILE A 114 16.69 -3.24 0.84
CA ILE A 114 16.48 -3.92 -0.45
C ILE A 114 16.26 -5.43 -0.24
N ALA A 115 17.03 -6.07 0.64
CA ALA A 115 16.87 -7.50 0.93
C ALA A 115 15.45 -7.83 1.44
N ALA A 116 14.91 -7.02 2.36
CA ALA A 116 13.53 -7.20 2.82
C ALA A 116 12.48 -7.01 1.70
N LEU A 117 12.79 -6.18 0.70
CA LEU A 117 11.92 -6.03 -0.48
C LEU A 117 12.05 -7.24 -1.41
N ASP A 118 13.26 -7.73 -1.65
CA ASP A 118 13.52 -8.88 -2.53
C ASP A 118 12.79 -10.14 -2.02
N ASP A 119 12.82 -10.42 -0.72
CA ASP A 119 12.09 -11.53 -0.10
C ASP A 119 10.58 -11.43 -0.37
N ILE A 120 10.01 -10.23 -0.28
CA ILE A 120 8.59 -9.98 -0.55
C ILE A 120 8.28 -10.18 -2.04
N ILE A 121 9.15 -9.71 -2.92
CA ILE A 121 8.99 -9.85 -4.38
C ILE A 121 9.01 -11.31 -4.78
N GLU A 122 9.96 -12.09 -4.27
CA GLU A 122 10.06 -13.52 -4.54
C GLU A 122 8.76 -14.26 -4.15
N ILE A 123 8.23 -13.96 -2.96
CA ILE A 123 6.95 -14.52 -2.49
C ILE A 123 5.79 -14.12 -3.41
N LEU A 124 5.71 -12.84 -3.79
CA LEU A 124 4.63 -12.34 -4.66
C LEU A 124 4.69 -12.96 -6.06
N GLU A 125 5.88 -13.11 -6.63
CA GLU A 125 6.08 -13.77 -7.92
C GLU A 125 5.68 -15.24 -7.87
N ASP A 126 6.08 -15.96 -6.82
CA ASP A 126 5.71 -17.37 -6.64
C ASP A 126 4.19 -17.54 -6.49
N LEU A 127 3.55 -16.73 -5.64
CA LEU A 127 2.09 -16.70 -5.51
C LEU A 127 1.41 -16.37 -6.85
N GLY A 128 1.98 -15.45 -7.63
CA GLY A 128 1.50 -15.12 -8.98
C GLY A 128 1.58 -16.30 -9.95
N LYS A 129 2.67 -17.06 -9.92
CA LYS A 129 2.86 -18.28 -10.72
C LYS A 129 1.87 -19.37 -10.30
N GLN A 130 1.71 -19.61 -8.99
CA GLN A 130 0.76 -20.57 -8.46
C GLN A 130 -0.69 -20.22 -8.81
N ALA A 131 -1.07 -18.93 -8.77
CA ALA A 131 -2.41 -18.50 -9.16
C ALA A 131 -2.67 -18.70 -10.66
N ALA A 132 -1.64 -18.51 -11.50
CA ALA A 132 -1.73 -18.71 -12.95
C ALA A 132 -1.82 -20.20 -13.34
N SER A 133 -1.18 -21.10 -12.58
CA SER A 133 -1.17 -22.55 -12.86
C SER A 133 -2.43 -23.30 -12.40
N ARG A 134 -3.31 -22.65 -11.63
CA ARG A 134 -4.61 -23.21 -11.18
C ARG A 134 -5.76 -22.95 -12.17
N LYS A 135 -5.45 -22.46 -13.37
CA LYS A 135 -6.42 -22.24 -14.45
C LYS A 135 -6.49 -23.42 -15.40
#